data_AF-A0A847HRM3-F1
#
_entry.id   AF-A0A847HRM3-F1
#
_cell.length_a   1.000
_cell.length_b   1.000
_cell.length_c   1.000
_cell.angle_alpha   90.00
_cell.angle_beta   90.00
_cell.angle_gamma   90.00
#
_symmetry.space_group_name_H-M   'P 1'
#
loop_
_entity.id
_entity.type
_entity.pdbx_description
1 polymer ?
#
loop_
_entity_poly.entity_id
_entity_poly.type
_entity_poly.pdbx_seq_one_letter_code
_entity_poly.pdbx_strand_id
1 'polypeptide(L)' 'GRMRVYRVRILPGDRVKVEMTPYDLQKGRITYRFRSGQPISELGEQETADRQESQDSKK' A
#
# COMPACT_ATOMS: atom_id res chain seq x y z
N GLY A 1 -12.99 16.16 1.84
CA GLY A 1 -11.80 15.29 1.89
C GLY A 1 -10.53 16.10 1.70
N ARG A 2 -9.42 15.70 2.34
CA ARG A 2 -8.14 16.43 2.34
C ARG A 2 -7.63 16.76 0.93
N MET A 3 -7.78 15.85 -0.04
CA MET A 3 -7.40 16.10 -1.44
C MET A 3 -8.07 17.33 -2.09
N ARG A 4 -9.36 17.60 -1.80
CA ARG A 4 -10.08 18.77 -2.33
C ARG A 4 -9.60 20.08 -1.71
N VAL A 5 -9.25 20.05 -0.42
CA VAL A 5 -8.72 21.21 0.30
C VAL A 5 -7.35 21.61 -0.24
N TYR A 6 -6.48 20.63 -0.45
CA TYR A 6 -5.14 20.84 -1.02
C TYR A 6 -5.11 20.98 -2.55
N ARG A 7 -6.29 21.06 -3.21
CA ARG A 7 -6.43 21.20 -4.67
C ARG A 7 -5.59 20.20 -5.47
N VAL A 8 -5.42 18.98 -4.95
CA VAL A 8 -4.62 17.94 -5.61
C VAL A 8 -5.36 17.46 -6.85
N ARG A 9 -4.76 17.67 -8.02
CA ARG A 9 -5.26 17.15 -9.30
C ARG A 9 -4.68 15.76 -9.55
N ILE A 10 -5.51 14.88 -10.10
CA ILE A 10 -5.14 13.53 -10.51
C ILE A 10 -5.12 13.52 -12.04
N LEU A 11 -3.99 13.14 -12.61
CA LEU A 11 -3.84 12.92 -14.05
C LEU A 11 -3.77 11.41 -14.32
N PRO A 12 -4.22 10.96 -15.51
CA PRO A 12 -3.99 9.57 -15.92
C PRO A 12 -2.48 9.27 -15.93
N GLY A 13 -2.07 8.19 -15.26
CA GLY A 13 -0.67 7.82 -15.06
C GLY A 13 -0.14 8.07 -13.64
N ASP A 14 -0.88 8.78 -12.79
CA ASP A 14 -0.51 8.97 -11.39
C ASP A 14 -0.67 7.69 -10.56
N ARG A 15 0.33 7.40 -9.73
CA ARG A 15 0.23 6.35 -8.71
C ARG A 15 -0.51 6.90 -7.50
N VAL A 16 -1.59 6.22 -7.11
CA VAL A 16 -2.46 6.66 -6.01
C VAL A 16 -2.79 5.52 -5.04
N LYS A 17 -2.94 5.85 -3.76
CA LYS A 17 -3.45 4.92 -2.74
C LYS A 17 -4.98 4.99 -2.71
N VAL A 18 -5.61 3.85 -2.88
CA VAL A 18 -7.07 3.69 -2.88
C VAL A 18 -7.48 2.89 -1.65
N GLU A 19 -8.47 3.39 -0.93
CA GLU A 19 -9.17 2.66 0.12
C GLU A 19 -10.49 2.15 -0.46
N MET A 20 -10.66 0.83 -0.46
CA MET A 20 -11.88 0.18 -0.88
C MET A 20 -12.78 -0.04 0.34
N THR A 21 -14.09 0.11 0.14
CA THR A 21 -15.06 -0.31 1.15
C THR A 21 -15.37 -1.78 0.89
N PRO A 22 -15.46 -2.66 1.92
CA PRO A 22 -15.64 -4.10 1.73
C PRO A 22 -16.93 -4.47 0.97
N TYR A 23 -17.85 -3.54 0.83
CA TYR A 23 -19.14 -3.73 0.17
C TYR A 23 -19.12 -3.48 -1.33
N ASP A 24 -18.17 -2.70 -1.86
CA ASP A 24 -18.11 -2.34 -3.29
C ASP A 24 -16.66 -2.25 -3.80
N LEU A 25 -16.19 -3.29 -4.49
CA LEU A 25 -14.86 -3.34 -5.12
C LEU A 25 -14.75 -2.49 -6.40
N GLN A 26 -15.86 -1.99 -6.93
CA GLN A 26 -15.86 -1.11 -8.10
C GLN A 26 -15.70 0.36 -7.74
N LYS A 27 -15.94 0.74 -6.47
CA LYS A 27 -15.92 2.13 -6.01
C LYS A 27 -14.86 2.29 -4.93
N GLY A 28 -13.74 2.90 -5.31
CA GLY A 28 -12.64 3.19 -4.41
C GLY A 28 -12.58 4.67 -4.03
N ARG A 29 -12.21 4.97 -2.79
CA ARG A 29 -11.87 6.33 -2.36
C ARG A 29 -10.37 6.53 -2.50
N ILE A 30 -9.97 7.55 -3.26
CA ILE A 30 -8.56 7.93 -3.38
C ILE A 30 -8.17 8.78 -2.17
N THR A 31 -7.15 8.32 -1.41
CA THR A 31 -6.70 9.02 -0.19
C THR A 31 -5.42 9.81 -0.43
N TYR A 32 -4.47 9.29 -1.22
CA TYR A 32 -3.13 9.89 -1.39
C TYR A 32 -2.55 9.68 -2.79
N ARG A 33 -1.70 10.60 -3.26
CA ARG A 33 -0.94 10.49 -4.52
C ARG A 33 0.55 10.34 -4.18
N PHE A 34 1.19 9.30 -4.72
CA PHE A 34 2.60 9.07 -4.52
C PHE A 34 3.45 10.05 -5.35
N ARG A 35 4.60 10.44 -4.80
CA ARG A 35 5.64 11.13 -5.58
C ARG A 35 6.41 10.08 -6.39
N SER A 36 6.90 10.45 -7.57
CA SER A 36 7.53 9.55 -8.55
C SER A 36 8.67 8.65 -8.03
N GLY A 37 9.28 8.98 -6.87
CA GLY A 37 10.34 8.20 -6.25
C GLY A 37 9.94 7.40 -5.00
N GLN A 38 8.65 7.22 -4.73
CA GLN A 38 8.18 6.42 -3.60
C GLN A 38 7.63 5.09 -4.13
N PRO A 39 8.39 3.98 -4.03
CA PRO A 39 7.91 2.68 -4.44
C PRO A 39 6.82 2.20 -3.47
N ILE A 40 5.77 1.58 -4.00
CA ILE A 40 4.64 1.04 -3.22
C ILE A 40 5.03 -0.31 -2.55
N SER A 41 6.25 -0.80 -2.78
CA SER A 41 6.71 -2.16 -2.49
C SER A 41 7.02 -2.46 -1.02
N GLU A 42 7.08 -1.48 -0.11
CA GLU A 42 7.56 -1.72 1.27
C GLU A 42 6.47 -2.19 2.25
N LEU A 43 5.21 -2.39 1.81
CA LEU A 43 4.08 -2.64 2.72
C LEU A 43 3.60 -4.11 2.76
N GLY A 44 4.34 -5.07 2.20
CA GLY A 44 3.82 -6.44 2.08
C GLY A 44 4.81 -7.62 2.15
N GLU A 45 6.09 -7.41 2.43
CA GLU A 45 7.08 -8.51 2.37
C GLU A 45 7.79 -8.82 3.70
N GLN A 46 7.41 -8.19 4.81
CA GLN A 46 7.95 -8.53 6.13
C GLN A 46 6.97 -9.42 6.87
N GLU A 47 6.98 -10.75 6.68
CA GLU A 47 6.52 -11.68 7.74
C GLU A 47 6.78 -13.20 7.56
N THR A 48 7.52 -13.69 6.55
CA THR A 48 7.76 -15.15 6.45
C THR A 48 9.22 -15.60 6.38
N ALA A 49 10.17 -14.87 7.00
CA ALA A 49 11.57 -15.31 7.05
C ALA A 49 12.11 -15.71 8.44
N ASP A 50 11.45 -15.36 9.56
CA ASP A 50 12.05 -15.58 10.90
C ASP A 50 11.60 -16.89 11.59
N ARG A 51 11.36 -17.98 10.83
CA ARG A 51 10.92 -19.26 11.44
C ARG A 51 11.75 -20.50 11.15
N GLN A 52 12.93 -20.37 10.57
CA GLN A 52 13.83 -21.50 10.35
C GLN A 52 15.22 -21.26 10.94
N GLU A 53 15.28 -20.85 12.20
CA GLU A 53 16.53 -20.86 12.96
C GLU A 53 16.29 -21.35 14.38
N SER A 54 15.70 -22.54 14.52
CA SER A 54 15.60 -23.26 15.78
C SER A 54 15.05 -24.64 15.49
N GLN A 55 15.95 -25.63 15.38
CA GLN A 55 15.74 -27.09 15.52
C GLN A 55 16.46 -27.87 14.42
N ASP A 56 17.80 -27.78 14.39
CA ASP A 56 18.58 -28.98 14.01
C ASP A 56 19.89 -29.08 14.82
N SER A 57 19.83 -28.62 16.07
CA SER A 57 20.89 -28.81 17.06
C SER A 57 20.32 -29.48 18.31
N LYS A 58 19.70 -30.65 18.15
CA LYS A 58 19.56 -31.60 19.27
C LYS A 58 19.25 -33.01 18.77
N LYS A 59 20.31 -33.81 18.82
CA LYS A 59 20.36 -35.24 19.13
C LYS A 59 20.38 -36.21 17.95
#